data_AF-K2DWU6-F1
#
_entry.id   AF-K2DWU6-F1
#
_cell.length_a   1.000
_cell.length_b   1.000
_cell.length_c   1.000
_cell.angle_alpha   90.00
_cell.angle_beta   90.00
_cell.angle_gamma   90.00
#
_symmetry.space_group_name_H-M   'P 1'
#
loop_
_entity.id
_entity.type
_entity.pdbx_description
1 polymer ?
#
loop_
_entity_poly.entity_id
_entity_poly.type
_entity_poly.pdbx_seq_one_letter_code
_entity_poly.pdbx_strand_id
1 'polypeptide(L)'
;MRKTILCLLIVIVLIFSFWQVFLRDIEITGKANLSWNAAPESDVVKYRIYYGTEKRSGNCPQGGYAKKIDAGSKTSYQLNDLKDGETYYFSVTSINSAGKESCFSEEMSKRIKLSFIDKFKSLFY
;
A
#
# COMPACT_ATOMS: atom_id res chain seq x y z
N MET A 1 36.75 -29.45 29.47
CA MET A 1 36.22 -28.06 29.50
C MET A 1 36.27 -27.35 28.14
N ARG A 2 37.37 -27.38 27.37
CA ARG A 2 37.48 -26.63 26.09
C ARG A 2 36.56 -27.13 24.95
N LYS A 3 36.28 -28.44 24.88
CA LYS A 3 35.44 -29.07 23.83
C LYS A 3 33.93 -28.85 24.04
N THR A 4 33.46 -28.80 25.28
CA THR A 4 32.04 -28.59 25.61
C THR A 4 31.59 -27.16 25.34
N ILE A 5 32.47 -26.17 25.60
CA ILE A 5 32.24 -24.77 25.25
C ILE A 5 32.17 -24.59 23.73
N LEU A 6 33.02 -25.29 22.98
CA LEU A 6 33.02 -25.24 21.51
C LEU A 6 31.70 -25.77 20.91
N CYS A 7 31.17 -26.88 21.42
CA CYS A 7 29.86 -27.40 20.99
C CYS A 7 28.71 -26.42 21.30
N LEU A 8 28.71 -25.80 22.48
CA LEU A 8 27.68 -24.83 22.87
C LEU A 8 27.67 -23.60 21.94
N LEU A 9 28.85 -23.08 21.59
CA LEU A 9 28.95 -21.95 20.66
C LEU A 9 28.41 -22.31 19.27
N ILE A 10 28.70 -23.51 18.77
CA ILE A 10 28.19 -23.98 17.47
C ILE A 10 26.66 -24.11 17.51
N VAL A 11 26.10 -24.67 18.58
CA VAL A 11 24.64 -24.80 18.73
C VAL A 11 23.95 -23.44 18.79
N ILE A 12 24.52 -22.46 19.50
CA ILE A 12 23.98 -21.09 19.55
C ILE A 12 24.03 -20.43 18.18
N VAL A 13 25.14 -20.59 17.45
CA VAL A 13 25.25 -20.07 16.07
C VAL A 13 24.22 -20.74 15.16
N LEU A 14 23.99 -22.05 15.29
CA LEU A 14 22.99 -22.77 14.50
C LEU A 14 21.56 -22.35 14.84
N ILE A 15 21.24 -22.15 16.13
CA ILE A 15 19.94 -21.63 16.56
C ILE A 15 19.76 -20.20 16.06
N PHE A 16 20.78 -19.35 16.14
CA PHE A 16 20.73 -17.99 15.61
C PHE A 16 20.54 -18.01 14.10
N SER A 17 21.28 -18.85 13.38
CA SER A 17 21.15 -19.04 11.92
C SER A 17 19.75 -19.55 11.53
N PHE A 18 19.16 -20.41 12.35
CA PHE A 18 17.81 -20.95 12.16
C PHE A 18 16.73 -19.91 12.54
N TRP A 19 17.03 -19.05 13.51
CA TRP A 19 16.19 -17.91 13.90
C TRP A 19 16.20 -16.81 12.83
N GLN A 20 17.32 -16.58 12.14
CA GLN A 20 17.41 -15.64 11.01
C GLN A 20 16.45 -16.03 9.87
N VAL A 21 16.15 -17.32 9.69
CA VAL A 21 15.18 -17.81 8.69
C VAL A 21 13.72 -17.61 9.16
N PHE A 22 13.49 -17.44 10.47
CA PHE A 22 12.17 -17.18 11.06
C PHE A 22 11.81 -15.69 11.12
N LEU A 23 12.76 -14.79 10.95
CA LEU A 23 12.50 -13.36 10.72
C LEU A 23 12.13 -13.16 9.24
N ARG A 24 10.99 -13.71 8.82
CA ARG A 24 10.33 -13.23 7.60
C ARG A 24 10.07 -11.74 7.79
N ASP A 25 10.31 -10.93 6.75
CA ASP A 25 10.02 -9.50 6.77
C ASP A 25 8.60 -9.27 7.31
N ILE A 26 8.50 -8.73 8.52
CA ILE A 26 7.25 -8.18 9.04
C ILE A 26 7.04 -6.90 8.23
N GLU A 27 6.44 -7.05 7.05
CA GLU A 27 6.06 -5.90 6.23
C GLU A 27 4.90 -5.20 6.91
N ILE A 28 5.24 -4.23 7.77
CA ILE A 28 4.23 -3.32 8.31
C ILE A 28 3.89 -2.35 7.20
N THR A 29 2.71 -2.51 6.64
CA THR A 29 2.21 -1.62 5.62
C THR A 29 1.27 -0.58 6.23
N GLY A 30 1.39 0.66 5.79
CA GLY A 30 0.44 1.71 6.08
C GLY A 30 -0.82 1.64 5.21
N LYS A 31 -1.73 2.57 5.52
CA LYS A 31 -3.02 2.70 4.87
C LYS A 31 -3.33 4.15 4.53
N ALA A 32 -4.10 4.36 3.48
CA ALA A 32 -4.62 5.66 3.08
C ALA A 32 -6.13 5.60 2.91
N ASN A 33 -6.85 6.42 3.68
CA ASN A 33 -8.26 6.65 3.48
C ASN A 33 -8.44 7.76 2.45
N LEU A 34 -9.06 7.40 1.32
CA LEU A 34 -9.42 8.31 0.24
C LEU A 34 -10.91 8.61 0.32
N SER A 35 -11.26 9.86 0.06
CA SER A 35 -12.64 10.32 -0.06
C SER A 35 -12.71 11.38 -1.15
N TRP A 36 -13.72 11.30 -2.00
CA TRP A 36 -13.91 12.23 -3.11
C TRP A 36 -15.38 12.64 -3.21
N ASN A 37 -15.64 13.73 -3.92
CA ASN A 37 -17.01 14.13 -4.24
C ASN A 37 -17.55 13.23 -5.35
N ALA A 38 -18.85 12.94 -5.31
CA ALA A 38 -19.50 12.22 -6.40
C ALA A 38 -19.32 12.99 -7.72
N ALA A 39 -19.09 12.25 -8.80
CA ALA A 39 -19.05 12.86 -10.13
C ALA A 39 -20.43 13.45 -10.48
N PRO A 40 -20.48 14.57 -11.22
CA PRO A 40 -21.73 15.26 -11.54
C PRO A 40 -22.63 14.48 -12.50
N GLU A 41 -22.06 13.50 -13.20
CA GLU A 41 -22.77 12.58 -14.10
C GLU A 41 -23.70 11.64 -13.29
N SER A 42 -24.97 11.58 -13.66
CA SER A 42 -25.98 10.77 -12.96
C SER A 42 -25.91 9.27 -13.28
N ASP A 43 -25.22 8.90 -14.36
CA ASP A 43 -25.10 7.52 -14.86
C ASP A 43 -23.82 6.82 -14.36
N VAL A 44 -23.14 7.36 -13.35
CA VAL A 44 -21.94 6.78 -12.74
C VAL A 44 -22.28 5.54 -11.93
N VAL A 45 -21.69 4.40 -12.31
CA VAL A 45 -21.95 3.09 -11.65
C VAL A 45 -20.82 2.66 -10.74
N LYS A 46 -19.58 3.08 -11.02
CA LYS A 46 -18.42 2.79 -10.17
C LYS A 46 -17.31 3.81 -10.33
N TYR A 47 -16.38 3.79 -9.38
CA TYR A 47 -15.15 4.55 -9.39
C TYR A 47 -13.94 3.62 -9.50
N ARG A 48 -12.87 4.14 -10.08
CA ARG A 48 -11.57 3.48 -10.15
C ARG A 48 -10.51 4.41 -9.60
N ILE A 49 -9.68 3.87 -8.71
CA ILE A 49 -8.57 4.59 -8.10
C ILE A 49 -7.29 4.20 -8.82
N TYR A 50 -6.48 5.19 -9.13
CA TYR A 50 -5.14 5.03 -9.66
C TYR A 50 -4.14 5.58 -8.66
N TYR A 51 -3.04 4.85 -8.49
CA TYR A 51 -2.03 5.23 -7.51
C TYR A 51 -0.63 4.71 -7.83
N GLY A 52 0.37 5.38 -7.29
CA GLY A 52 1.78 5.02 -7.46
C GLY A 52 2.69 5.88 -6.59
N THR A 53 3.97 5.55 -6.58
CA THR A 53 5.02 6.34 -5.91
C THR A 53 5.58 7.45 -6.80
N GLU A 54 5.16 7.48 -8.06
CA GLU A 54 5.48 8.51 -9.04
C GLU A 54 4.22 9.32 -9.35
N LYS A 55 4.43 10.59 -9.72
CA LYS A 55 3.37 11.45 -10.21
C LYS A 55 2.80 10.90 -11.51
N ARG A 56 1.53 11.21 -11.78
CA ARG A 56 0.84 10.80 -12.99
C ARG A 56 1.58 11.26 -14.24
N SER A 57 1.74 10.35 -15.19
CA SER A 57 2.05 10.68 -16.58
C SER A 57 0.78 10.68 -17.45
N GLY A 58 0.63 11.65 -18.34
CA GLY A 58 -0.52 11.71 -19.26
C GLY A 58 -1.83 12.23 -18.66
N ASN A 59 -2.81 12.48 -19.54
CA ASN A 59 -3.84 13.49 -19.27
C ASN A 59 -5.26 12.94 -19.05
N CYS A 60 -5.69 11.90 -19.77
CA CYS A 60 -7.05 11.34 -19.67
C CYS A 60 -7.05 9.94 -20.29
N PRO A 61 -7.68 8.93 -19.65
CA PRO A 61 -7.06 7.62 -19.42
C PRO A 61 -6.38 7.09 -20.70
N GLN A 62 -5.13 6.65 -20.71
CA GLN A 62 -4.73 5.39 -20.10
C GLN A 62 -3.22 5.43 -19.82
N GLY A 63 -2.80 4.90 -18.66
CA GLY A 63 -1.40 4.53 -18.39
C GLY A 63 -0.57 5.51 -17.56
N GLY A 64 -1.19 6.34 -16.70
CA GLY A 64 -0.46 7.34 -15.92
C GLY A 64 0.07 6.92 -14.55
N TYR A 65 -0.35 5.77 -14.05
CA TYR A 65 0.05 5.26 -12.74
C TYR A 65 0.42 3.79 -12.83
N ALA A 66 1.31 3.36 -11.94
CA ALA A 66 1.76 1.97 -11.85
C ALA A 66 0.64 1.01 -11.42
N LYS A 67 -0.29 1.46 -10.58
CA LYS A 67 -1.36 0.63 -10.02
C LYS A 67 -2.74 1.27 -10.19
N LYS A 68 -3.76 0.42 -10.31
CA LYS A 68 -5.17 0.81 -10.33
C LYS A 68 -6.04 -0.25 -9.65
N ILE A 69 -7.14 0.18 -9.05
CA ILE A 69 -8.11 -0.69 -8.37
C ILE A 69 -9.54 -0.17 -8.58
N ASP A 70 -10.49 -1.09 -8.74
CA ASP A 70 -11.91 -0.75 -8.79
C ASP A 70 -12.44 -0.52 -7.37
N ALA A 71 -12.93 0.68 -7.08
CA ALA A 71 -13.36 1.11 -5.75
C ALA A 71 -14.87 0.88 -5.50
N GLY A 72 -15.60 0.38 -6.51
CA GLY A 72 -17.05 0.21 -6.45
C GLY A 72 -17.80 1.54 -6.56
N SER A 73 -19.04 1.58 -6.07
CA SER A 73 -19.93 2.75 -6.20
C SER A 73 -19.81 3.78 -5.06
N LYS A 74 -19.07 3.46 -4.00
CA LYS A 74 -18.86 4.37 -2.86
C LYS A 74 -17.88 5.48 -3.23
N THR A 75 -18.01 6.63 -2.58
CA THR A 75 -17.11 7.79 -2.74
C THR A 75 -15.98 7.82 -1.70
N SER A 76 -15.70 6.67 -1.09
CA SER A 76 -14.59 6.50 -0.16
C SER A 76 -13.99 5.11 -0.28
N TYR A 77 -12.69 5.01 -0.04
CA TYR A 77 -11.96 3.75 -0.11
C TYR A 77 -10.73 3.78 0.79
N GLN A 78 -10.45 2.66 1.46
CA GLN A 78 -9.23 2.46 2.22
C GLN A 78 -8.25 1.63 1.41
N LEU A 79 -7.16 2.25 0.97
CA LEU A 79 -6.02 1.53 0.41
C LEU A 79 -5.15 1.03 1.56
N ASN A 80 -4.81 -0.26 1.49
CA ASN A 80 -3.86 -0.93 2.39
C ASN A 80 -2.57 -1.24 1.62
N ASP A 81 -1.65 -1.95 2.28
CA ASP A 81 -0.42 -2.46 1.67
C ASP A 81 0.49 -1.37 1.09
N LEU A 82 0.47 -0.18 1.72
CA LEU A 82 1.32 0.94 1.35
C LEU A 82 2.61 0.94 2.16
N LYS A 83 3.76 1.16 1.52
CA LYS A 83 5.05 1.12 2.20
C LYS A 83 5.22 2.34 3.12
N ASP A 84 5.77 2.12 4.31
CA ASP A 84 6.10 3.20 5.24
C ASP A 84 7.21 4.10 4.70
N GLY A 85 7.12 5.40 4.96
CA GLY A 85 8.10 6.40 4.53
C GLY A 85 7.93 6.88 3.09
N GLU A 86 7.20 6.13 2.26
CA GLU A 86 6.94 6.43 0.85
C GLU A 86 5.84 7.48 0.66
N THR A 87 5.98 8.28 -0.39
CA THR A 87 4.93 9.20 -0.84
C THR A 87 4.18 8.54 -1.98
N TYR A 88 2.87 8.43 -1.82
CA TYR A 88 1.97 7.95 -2.86
C TYR A 88 1.17 9.10 -3.46
N TYR A 89 0.93 9.00 -4.76
CA TYR A 89 0.08 9.87 -5.55
C TYR A 89 -1.18 9.11 -5.94
N PHE A 90 -2.32 9.80 -5.97
CA PHE A 90 -3.63 9.22 -6.16
C PHE A 90 -4.49 10.09 -7.08
N SER A 91 -5.22 9.45 -7.98
CA SER A 91 -6.34 10.06 -8.72
C SER A 91 -7.50 9.07 -8.83
N VAL A 92 -8.69 9.61 -9.05
CA VAL A 92 -9.93 8.84 -9.20
C VAL A 92 -10.56 9.14 -10.54
N THR A 93 -11.14 8.12 -11.17
CA THR A 93 -12.01 8.24 -12.34
C THR A 93 -13.39 7.68 -12.03
N SER A 94 -14.41 8.20 -12.69
CA SER A 94 -15.75 7.62 -12.71
C SER A 94 -15.92 6.73 -13.94
N ILE A 95 -16.72 5.68 -13.80
CA ILE A 95 -17.12 4.79 -14.88
C ILE A 95 -18.64 4.78 -14.92
N ASN A 96 -19.19 5.09 -16.09
CA ASN A 96 -20.63 5.19 -16.28
C ASN A 96 -21.27 3.84 -16.67
N SER A 97 -22.60 3.81 -16.76
CA SER A 97 -23.39 2.62 -17.09
C SER A 97 -23.08 2.01 -18.47
N ALA A 98 -22.57 2.83 -19.40
CA ALA A 98 -22.07 2.38 -20.71
C ALA A 98 -20.63 1.84 -20.66
N GLY A 99 -19.99 1.82 -19.48
CA GLY A 99 -18.62 1.36 -19.29
C GLY A 99 -17.54 2.38 -19.72
N LYS A 100 -17.94 3.62 -20.03
CA LYS A 100 -17.01 4.69 -20.38
C LYS A 100 -16.39 5.27 -19.12
N GLU A 101 -15.07 5.42 -19.14
CA GLU A 101 -14.29 6.00 -18.03
C GLU A 101 -14.00 7.47 -18.27
N SER A 102 -14.10 8.28 -17.21
CA SER A 102 -13.79 9.71 -17.21
C SER A 102 -12.28 9.97 -17.24
N CYS A 103 -11.90 11.23 -17.42
CA CYS A 103 -10.55 11.67 -17.09
C CYS A 103 -10.29 11.59 -15.57
N PHE A 104 -9.01 11.62 -15.20
CA PHE A 104 -8.58 11.66 -13.81
C PHE A 104 -9.09 12.90 -13.08
N SER A 105 -9.39 12.74 -11.80
CA SER A 105 -9.48 13.85 -10.85
C SER A 105 -8.15 14.60 -10.73
N GLU A 106 -8.15 15.68 -9.93
CA GLU A 106 -6.91 16.24 -9.41
C GLU A 106 -6.05 15.15 -8.75
N GLU A 107 -4.74 15.29 -8.89
CA GLU A 107 -3.79 14.40 -8.24
C GLU A 107 -3.60 14.85 -6.79
N MET A 108 -3.80 13.90 -5.88
CA MET A 108 -3.54 14.09 -4.46
C MET A 108 -2.30 13.28 -4.07
N SER A 109 -1.52 13.78 -3.12
CA SER A 109 -0.36 13.05 -2.60
C SER A 109 -0.46 12.84 -1.09
N LYS A 110 0.05 11.72 -0.62
CA LYS A 110 0.15 11.42 0.81
C LYS A 110 1.40 10.63 1.11
N ARG A 111 2.17 11.13 2.08
CA ARG A 111 3.27 10.37 2.67
C ARG A 111 2.74 9.42 3.73
N ILE A 112 3.08 8.16 3.59
CA ILE A 112 2.72 7.13 4.56
C ILE A 112 3.73 7.18 5.70
N LYS A 113 3.21 7.34 6.92
CA LYS A 113 4.01 7.34 8.13
C LYS A 113 3.30 6.52 9.19
N LEU A 114 3.90 5.39 9.53
CA LEU A 114 3.44 4.53 10.61
C LEU A 114 3.84 5.11 11.96
N SER A 115 2.95 4.97 12.94
CA SER A 115 3.28 5.33 14.32
C SER A 115 4.35 4.37 14.86
N PHE A 116 5.20 4.88 15.77
CA PHE A 116 6.09 4.02 16.53
C PHE A 116 5.33 2.89 17.24
N ILE A 117 4.10 3.15 17.70
CA ILE A 117 3.26 2.14 18.35
C ILE A 117 2.85 1.04 17.35
N ASP A 118 2.53 1.38 16.11
CA ASP A 118 2.18 0.38 15.08
C ASP A 118 3.41 -0.46 14.73
N LYS A 119 4.58 0.19 14.63
CA LYS A 119 5.87 -0.47 14.45
C LYS A 119 6.26 -1.39 15.59
N PHE A 120 5.99 -0.96 16.81
CA PHE A 120 6.31 -1.71 18.01
C PHE A 120 5.37 -2.90 18.16
N LYS A 121 4.06 -2.72 17.98
CA LYS A 121 3.06 -3.80 18.08
C LYS A 121 3.35 -4.95 17.12
N SER A 122 3.82 -4.67 15.92
CA SER A 122 4.16 -5.73 14.96
C SER A 122 5.36 -6.58 15.40
N LEU A 123 6.20 -6.12 16.34
CA LEU A 123 7.36 -6.89 16.83
C LEU A 123 6.97 -7.96 17.86
N PHE A 124 5.73 -7.93 18.35
CA PHE A 124 5.21 -8.85 19.38
C PHE A 124 4.05 -9.72 18.87
N TYR A 125 3.81 -9.74 17.56
CA TYR A 125 2.78 -10.52 16.88
C TYR A 125 3.41 -11.29 15.73
#